data_AF-A0A7K2WHI6-F1
#
_entry.id   AF-A0A7K2WHI6-F1
#
_cell.length_a   1.000
_cell.length_b   1.000
_cell.length_c   1.000
_cell.angle_alpha   90.00
_cell.angle_beta   90.00
_cell.angle_gamma   90.00
#
_symmetry.space_group_name_H-M   'P 1'
#
loop_
_entity.id
_entity.type
_entity.pdbx_description
1 polymer ?
#
loop_
_entity_poly.entity_id
_entity_poly.type
_entity_poly.pdbx_seq_one_letter_code
_entity_poly.pdbx_strand_id
1 'polypeptide(L)'
;MAARVRYDQRVLALIEVRGGSRDWTEAERVFEAHGWPVVGHEPRGQGTSAGILTADPAARVYRVEIRLYGASRRAERGATWQVRNAARTAQLEMYVRRADRLDRDSEMLSEWLAYSTAHRAGRLSRVARWLARAGVFDAGTQVTGGPGEALRLARAALGGGARRAVAVRPMDGRWKHPARMRRERQFDRRMAAFTIGTLVLVSSVAIAAEHAGGVRYFWAGVALLAGCVALSAGGTVDRGHHLGNTAGVAGAIVLLILVTTREGGLTEAGGIRLLYGLTLVTGLGLLVRQWTWGEWATWGVPLAATLVISSFAGAGSVLHALYADGLQLTPGDLDVPPAWQFLSALKLVALLLPVLLVPAVWGIAKHYHYVVPGERTGGLMYVTILVVFLVAGGSFALDSAETAASRTEKAARQGREAPHYFGVEPAWTCVEPTVPLASLPGEGPRLDPARPYLAFGVAGGNAVLWDRRSGGPLKVPAGKVRLVPAASAEARCGR
;
A
#
# COMPACT_ATOMS: atom_id res chain seq x y z
N MET A 1 -3.86 -25.86 -23.61
CA MET A 1 -4.07 -24.39 -23.65
C MET A 1 -2.88 -23.73 -22.97
N ALA A 2 -2.02 -23.03 -23.72
CA ALA A 2 -0.89 -22.32 -23.12
C ALA A 2 -1.42 -21.24 -22.17
N ALA A 3 -1.04 -21.30 -20.89
CA ALA A 3 -1.41 -20.29 -19.90
C ALA A 3 -0.96 -18.92 -20.44
N ARG A 4 -1.90 -17.97 -20.60
CA ARG A 4 -1.57 -16.60 -21.00
C ARG A 4 -0.70 -16.01 -19.90
N VAL A 5 0.60 -15.92 -20.16
CA VAL A 5 1.53 -15.18 -19.29
C VAL A 5 1.03 -13.74 -19.23
N ARG A 6 0.59 -13.31 -18.05
CA ARG A 6 0.16 -11.93 -17.81
C ARG A 6 1.41 -11.04 -17.89
N TYR A 7 1.28 -9.86 -18.49
CA TYR A 7 2.37 -8.88 -18.58
C TYR A 7 1.80 -7.47 -18.70
N ASP A 8 2.56 -6.46 -18.24
CA ASP A 8 2.17 -5.05 -18.32
C ASP A 8 2.90 -4.33 -19.47
N GLN A 9 4.16 -4.73 -19.74
CA GLN A 9 5.06 -4.13 -20.72
C GLN A 9 5.63 -5.18 -21.68
N ARG A 10 5.95 -4.74 -22.90
CA ARG A 10 6.70 -5.50 -23.91
C ARG A 10 7.92 -4.69 -24.30
N VAL A 11 9.08 -5.34 -24.35
CA VAL A 11 10.33 -4.74 -24.77
C VAL A 11 10.93 -5.62 -25.86
N LEU A 12 11.20 -5.05 -27.02
CA LEU A 12 11.95 -5.73 -28.06
C LEU A 12 13.44 -5.57 -27.76
N ALA A 13 14.10 -6.67 -27.42
CA ALA A 13 15.52 -6.70 -27.16
C ALA A 13 16.28 -7.38 -28.29
N LEU A 14 17.41 -6.77 -28.65
CA LEU A 14 18.44 -7.34 -29.51
C LEU A 14 19.48 -8.01 -28.61
N ILE A 15 19.48 -9.34 -28.59
CA ILE A 15 20.29 -10.17 -27.69
C ILE A 15 21.34 -10.89 -28.53
N GLU A 16 22.61 -10.64 -28.26
CA GLU A 16 23.71 -11.41 -28.84
C GLU A 16 23.99 -12.64 -27.97
N VAL A 17 24.12 -13.81 -28.60
CA VAL A 17 24.50 -15.07 -27.96
C VAL A 17 25.77 -15.59 -28.63
N ARG A 18 26.79 -15.90 -27.82
CA ARG A 18 28.07 -16.48 -28.28
C ARG A 18 28.16 -17.96 -27.90
N GLY A 19 29.05 -18.69 -28.57
CA GLY A 19 29.37 -20.09 -28.25
C GLY A 19 28.88 -21.14 -29.27
N GLY A 20 28.30 -20.70 -30.39
CA GLY A 20 27.92 -21.59 -31.49
C GLY A 20 26.59 -22.31 -31.33
N SER A 21 26.34 -23.34 -32.15
CA SER A 21 25.00 -23.92 -32.34
C SER A 21 24.38 -24.51 -31.07
N ARG A 22 25.16 -25.14 -30.21
CA ARG A 22 24.67 -25.71 -28.95
C ARG A 22 24.13 -24.63 -28.02
N ASP A 23 24.88 -23.55 -27.85
CA ASP A 23 24.50 -22.43 -26.98
C ASP A 23 23.35 -21.61 -27.56
N TRP A 24 23.25 -21.54 -28.90
CA TRP A 24 22.10 -20.96 -29.58
C TRP A 24 20.81 -21.76 -29.30
N THR A 25 20.85 -23.09 -29.38
CA THR A 25 19.69 -23.93 -29.05
C THR A 25 19.33 -23.82 -27.57
N GLU A 26 20.32 -23.76 -26.67
CA GLU A 26 20.05 -23.58 -25.24
C GLU A 26 19.44 -22.20 -24.95
N ALA A 27 19.93 -21.14 -25.60
CA ALA A 27 19.34 -19.80 -25.48
C ALA A 27 17.86 -19.77 -25.94
N GLU A 28 17.52 -20.46 -27.03
CA GLU A 28 16.15 -20.58 -27.51
C GLU A 28 15.23 -21.28 -26.50
N ARG A 29 15.70 -22.37 -25.86
CA ARG A 29 14.97 -23.02 -24.76
C ARG A 29 14.77 -22.09 -23.56
N VAL A 30 15.79 -21.31 -23.21
CA VAL A 30 15.70 -20.31 -22.13
C VAL A 30 14.64 -19.26 -22.47
N PHE A 31 14.60 -18.76 -23.71
CA PHE A 31 13.57 -17.81 -24.14
C PHE A 31 12.17 -18.41 -24.10
N GLU A 32 12.00 -19.65 -24.56
CA GLU A 32 10.73 -20.37 -24.52
C GLU A 32 10.24 -20.60 -23.09
N ALA A 33 11.12 -21.05 -22.19
CA ALA A 33 10.80 -21.29 -20.78
C ALA A 33 10.33 -20.02 -20.05
N HIS A 34 10.83 -18.84 -20.45
CA HIS A 34 10.39 -17.56 -19.92
C HIS A 34 9.17 -16.98 -20.67
N GLY A 35 8.68 -17.65 -21.71
CA GLY A 35 7.58 -17.19 -22.55
C GLY A 35 7.92 -15.94 -23.37
N TRP A 36 9.19 -15.77 -23.74
CA TRP A 36 9.70 -14.66 -24.55
C TRP A 36 9.76 -15.06 -26.02
N PRO A 37 8.80 -14.64 -26.86
CA PRO A 37 8.80 -15.07 -28.25
C PRO A 37 9.97 -14.45 -29.03
N VAL A 38 10.64 -15.30 -29.81
CA VAL A 38 11.68 -14.89 -30.75
C VAL A 38 11.00 -14.42 -32.03
N VAL A 39 11.22 -13.15 -32.39
CA VAL A 39 10.67 -12.52 -33.60
C VAL A 39 11.51 -12.90 -34.82
N GLY A 40 12.82 -13.09 -34.63
CA GLY A 40 13.75 -13.53 -35.65
C GLY A 40 15.18 -13.58 -35.11
N HIS A 41 16.09 -14.16 -35.88
CA HIS A 41 17.51 -14.23 -35.55
C HIS A 41 18.37 -14.14 -36.81
N GLU A 42 19.55 -13.53 -36.68
CA GLU A 42 20.49 -13.26 -37.77
C GLU A 42 21.93 -13.49 -37.29
N PRO A 43 22.88 -13.87 -38.16
CA PRO A 43 24.30 -13.89 -37.81
C PRO A 43 24.78 -12.51 -37.36
N ARG A 44 25.76 -12.46 -36.45
CA ARG A 44 26.32 -11.20 -35.99
C ARG A 44 27.00 -10.45 -37.16
N GLY A 45 26.72 -9.15 -37.28
CA GLY A 45 27.23 -8.31 -38.36
C GLY A 45 26.41 -8.38 -39.65
N GLN A 46 25.25 -9.05 -39.63
CA GLN A 46 24.30 -9.09 -40.74
C GLN A 46 22.93 -8.52 -40.32
N GLY A 47 22.09 -8.22 -41.32
CA GLY A 47 20.73 -7.70 -41.15
C GLY A 47 20.67 -6.48 -40.22
N THR A 48 19.96 -6.61 -39.10
CA THR A 48 19.77 -5.56 -38.08
C THR A 48 21.06 -5.15 -37.36
N SER A 49 22.13 -5.92 -37.49
CA SER A 49 23.45 -5.63 -36.92
C SER A 49 24.52 -5.28 -37.96
N ALA A 50 24.15 -5.21 -39.25
CA ALA A 50 25.08 -4.91 -40.34
C ALA A 50 25.71 -3.52 -40.21
N GLY A 51 27.03 -3.44 -40.34
CA GLY A 51 27.80 -2.20 -40.21
C GLY A 51 27.89 -1.62 -38.80
N ILE A 52 27.27 -2.26 -37.80
CA ILE A 52 27.24 -1.82 -36.39
C ILE A 52 28.08 -2.74 -35.52
N LEU A 53 27.91 -4.06 -35.68
CA LEU A 53 28.68 -5.07 -34.93
C LEU A 53 29.67 -5.74 -35.88
N THR A 54 30.91 -5.92 -35.42
CA THR A 54 31.91 -6.74 -36.11
C THR A 54 31.37 -8.15 -36.31
N ALA A 55 31.47 -8.68 -37.53
CA ALA A 55 31.03 -10.03 -37.85
C ALA A 55 31.82 -11.06 -37.06
N ASP A 56 31.11 -12.06 -36.53
CA ASP A 56 31.69 -13.17 -35.76
C ASP A 56 30.85 -14.42 -36.04
N PRO A 57 31.42 -15.46 -36.68
CA PRO A 57 30.69 -16.67 -37.02
C PRO A 57 30.25 -17.49 -35.79
N ALA A 58 30.87 -17.27 -34.63
CA ALA A 58 30.50 -17.94 -33.38
C ALA A 58 29.38 -17.22 -32.60
N ALA A 59 28.89 -16.09 -33.13
CA ALA A 59 27.87 -15.27 -32.48
C ALA A 59 26.61 -15.10 -33.35
N ARG A 60 25.45 -15.16 -32.69
CA ARG A 60 24.14 -14.96 -33.31
C ARG A 60 23.37 -13.88 -32.56
N VAL A 61 22.63 -13.06 -33.30
CA VAL A 61 21.84 -11.97 -32.76
C VAL A 61 20.35 -12.31 -32.88
N TYR A 62 19.67 -12.31 -31.74
CA TYR A 62 18.25 -12.62 -31.60
C TYR A 62 17.44 -11.35 -31.37
N ARG A 63 16.30 -11.24 -32.05
CA ARG A 63 15.26 -10.26 -31.75
C ARG A 63 14.19 -10.93 -30.91
N VAL A 64 14.17 -10.61 -29.62
CA VAL A 64 13.32 -11.28 -28.63
C VAL A 64 12.38 -10.26 -28.00
N GLU A 65 11.10 -10.60 -27.93
CA GLU A 65 10.13 -9.80 -27.20
C GLU A 65 10.08 -10.24 -25.73
N ILE A 66 10.64 -9.42 -24.87
CA ILE A 66 10.64 -9.65 -23.44
C ILE A 66 9.35 -9.06 -22.86
N ARG A 67 8.61 -9.90 -22.14
CA ARG A 67 7.36 -9.54 -21.48
C ARG A 67 7.61 -9.31 -20.00
N LEU A 68 7.29 -8.11 -19.52
CA LEU A 68 7.60 -7.67 -18.17
C LEU A 68 6.35 -7.24 -17.42
N TYR A 69 6.33 -7.50 -16.11
CA TYR A 69 5.43 -6.84 -15.18
C TYR A 69 6.05 -5.53 -14.70
N GLY A 70 5.21 -4.51 -14.48
CA GLY A 70 5.67 -3.26 -13.90
C GLY A 70 5.42 -2.02 -14.75
N ALA A 71 6.04 -0.92 -14.31
CA ALA A 71 5.91 0.38 -14.94
C ALA A 71 6.67 0.44 -16.28
N SER A 72 6.18 1.27 -17.19
CA SER A 72 6.86 1.53 -18.46
C SER A 72 8.16 2.32 -18.30
N ARG A 73 8.35 2.99 -17.15
CA ARG A 73 9.58 3.70 -16.79
C ARG A 73 10.66 2.66 -16.49
N ARG A 74 11.78 2.72 -17.21
CA ARG A 74 12.92 1.79 -17.09
C ARG A 74 12.60 0.33 -17.45
N ALA A 75 11.53 0.09 -18.19
CA ALA A 75 11.20 -1.25 -18.68
C ALA A 75 12.36 -1.87 -19.49
N GLU A 76 13.06 -1.07 -20.30
CA GLU A 76 14.24 -1.51 -21.07
C GLU A 76 15.36 -2.03 -20.17
N ARG A 77 15.65 -1.31 -19.09
CA ARG A 77 16.62 -1.73 -18.08
C ARG A 77 16.16 -3.01 -17.36
N GLY A 78 14.87 -3.09 -17.03
CA GLY A 78 14.26 -4.30 -16.48
C GLY A 78 14.41 -5.51 -17.41
N ALA A 79 14.22 -5.31 -18.72
CA ALA A 79 14.39 -6.34 -19.75
C ALA A 79 15.84 -6.83 -19.80
N THR A 80 16.78 -5.89 -19.87
CA THR A 80 18.22 -6.18 -19.87
C THR A 80 18.63 -6.98 -18.63
N TRP A 81 18.10 -6.64 -17.46
CA TRP A 81 18.39 -7.39 -16.24
C TRP A 81 17.81 -8.79 -16.24
N GLN A 82 16.58 -8.99 -16.72
CA GLN A 82 16.00 -10.32 -16.82
C GLN A 82 16.82 -11.22 -17.76
N VAL A 83 17.22 -10.70 -18.93
CA VAL A 83 18.08 -11.44 -19.86
C VAL A 83 19.42 -11.76 -19.23
N ARG A 84 20.06 -10.79 -18.55
CA ARG A 84 21.33 -11.03 -17.86
C ARG A 84 21.18 -12.06 -16.75
N ASN A 85 20.05 -12.06 -16.04
CA ASN A 85 19.81 -13.04 -15.00
C ASN A 85 19.61 -14.44 -15.59
N ALA A 86 18.81 -14.56 -16.65
CA ALA A 86 18.62 -15.81 -17.38
C ALA A 86 19.95 -16.34 -17.95
N ALA A 87 20.78 -15.46 -18.52
CA ALA A 87 22.12 -15.78 -19.02
C ALA A 87 23.00 -16.37 -17.91
N ARG A 88 23.02 -15.74 -16.73
CA ARG A 88 23.79 -16.23 -15.57
C ARG A 88 23.29 -17.58 -15.07
N THR A 89 21.97 -17.77 -14.97
CA THR A 89 21.37 -19.02 -14.50
C THR A 89 21.65 -20.17 -15.47
N ALA A 90 21.59 -19.91 -16.77
CA ALA A 90 21.88 -20.89 -17.81
C ALA A 90 23.38 -21.01 -18.15
N GLN A 91 24.24 -20.21 -17.52
CA GLN A 91 25.69 -20.13 -17.80
C GLN A 91 26.02 -19.83 -19.28
N LEU A 92 25.20 -19.00 -19.94
CA LEU A 92 25.36 -18.62 -21.34
C LEU A 92 25.97 -17.23 -21.50
N GLU A 93 26.82 -17.05 -22.52
CA GLU A 93 27.33 -15.75 -22.94
C GLU A 93 26.27 -14.96 -23.75
N MET A 94 25.33 -14.34 -23.04
CA MET A 94 24.30 -13.48 -23.65
C MET A 94 24.49 -12.01 -23.30
N TYR A 95 24.42 -11.14 -24.31
CA TYR A 95 24.55 -9.69 -24.16
C TYR A 95 23.38 -8.95 -24.81
N VAL A 96 22.68 -8.12 -24.03
CA VAL A 96 21.67 -7.22 -24.59
C VAL A 96 22.37 -6.02 -25.23
N ARG A 97 22.25 -5.90 -26.55
CA ARG A 97 22.86 -4.81 -27.33
C ARG A 97 21.95 -3.60 -27.46
N ARG A 98 20.64 -3.84 -27.55
CA ARG A 98 19.61 -2.80 -27.63
C ARG A 98 18.32 -3.31 -27.03
N ALA A 99 17.58 -2.45 -26.35
CA ALA A 99 16.27 -2.77 -25.80
C ALA A 99 15.35 -1.58 -26.03
N ASP A 100 14.32 -1.77 -26.85
CA ASP A 100 13.34 -0.74 -27.18
C ASP A 100 11.98 -1.15 -26.64
N ARG A 101 11.34 -0.28 -25.86
CA ARG A 101 9.98 -0.55 -25.39
C ARG A 101 8.99 -0.54 -26.56
N LEU A 102 8.22 -1.62 -26.71
CA LEU A 102 7.10 -1.67 -27.65
C LEU A 102 5.89 -0.96 -27.03
N ASP A 103 5.60 0.24 -27.50
CA ASP A 103 4.47 1.03 -27.01
C ASP A 103 3.16 0.55 -27.65
N ARG A 104 2.32 -0.12 -26.86
CA ARG A 104 0.95 -0.52 -27.24
C ARG A 104 -0.03 0.38 -26.49
N ASP A 105 0.06 1.67 -26.74
CA ASP A 105 -0.96 2.58 -26.23
C ASP A 105 -2.16 2.51 -27.18
N SER A 106 -3.32 2.11 -26.66
CA SER A 106 -4.58 2.21 -27.38
C SER A 106 -4.83 3.69 -27.66
N GLU A 107 -5.05 4.03 -28.92
CA GLU A 107 -5.56 5.34 -29.28
C GLU A 107 -7.00 5.42 -28.77
N MET A 108 -7.29 6.34 -27.85
CA MET A 108 -8.67 6.68 -27.50
C MET A 108 -9.28 7.40 -28.70
N LEU A 109 -9.93 6.61 -29.54
CA LEU A 109 -10.75 7.11 -30.62
C LEU A 109 -11.95 7.84 -30.03
N SER A 110 -12.34 8.96 -30.62
CA SER A 110 -13.54 9.68 -30.19
C SER A 110 -14.77 8.79 -30.36
N GLU A 111 -15.62 8.75 -29.34
CA GLU A 111 -16.89 8.03 -29.38
C GLU A 111 -17.98 8.93 -29.95
N TRP A 112 -18.71 8.39 -30.91
CA TRP A 112 -19.81 9.08 -31.57
C TRP A 112 -21.07 8.24 -31.49
N LEU A 113 -22.18 8.92 -31.27
CA LEU A 113 -23.50 8.33 -31.36
C LEU A 113 -24.11 8.68 -32.71
N ALA A 114 -24.59 7.66 -33.42
CA ALA A 114 -25.34 7.84 -34.65
C ALA A 114 -26.77 8.29 -34.34
N TYR A 115 -27.26 9.30 -35.05
CA TYR A 115 -28.64 9.78 -34.95
C TYR A 115 -29.26 9.93 -36.34
N SER A 116 -30.57 9.68 -36.42
CA SER A 116 -31.32 9.76 -37.68
C SER A 116 -31.40 11.21 -38.17
N THR A 117 -31.14 11.49 -39.45
CA THR A 117 -31.30 12.83 -40.04
C THR A 117 -32.59 13.00 -40.84
N ALA A 118 -33.48 12.00 -40.86
CA ALA A 118 -34.73 12.05 -41.63
C ALA A 118 -35.59 13.28 -41.29
N HIS A 119 -35.51 13.74 -40.03
CA HIS A 119 -36.24 14.88 -39.47
C HIS A 119 -35.70 16.27 -39.89
N ARG A 120 -34.63 16.38 -40.69
CA ARG A 120 -34.06 17.69 -41.13
C ARG A 120 -34.78 18.32 -42.33
N ALA A 121 -35.64 17.60 -43.03
CA ALA A 121 -36.37 18.11 -44.19
C ALA A 121 -37.62 18.88 -43.74
N GLY A 122 -37.49 20.14 -43.30
CA GLY A 122 -38.66 20.96 -42.96
C GLY A 122 -38.35 22.36 -42.38
N ARG A 123 -39.38 23.23 -42.29
CA ARG A 123 -39.30 24.61 -41.75
C ARG A 123 -38.86 24.69 -40.27
N LEU A 124 -38.90 23.58 -39.53
CA LEU A 124 -38.55 23.50 -38.10
C LEU A 124 -37.10 23.04 -37.82
N SER A 125 -36.19 23.23 -38.78
CA SER A 125 -34.79 22.76 -38.71
C SER A 125 -33.96 23.26 -37.51
N ARG A 126 -34.39 24.36 -36.86
CA ARG A 126 -33.74 24.89 -35.64
C ARG A 126 -34.14 24.08 -34.40
N VAL A 127 -35.42 23.77 -34.24
CA VAL A 127 -35.95 22.94 -33.13
C VAL A 127 -35.49 21.50 -33.27
N ALA A 128 -35.53 20.95 -34.49
CA ALA A 128 -34.98 19.64 -34.83
C ALA A 128 -33.49 19.50 -34.45
N ARG A 129 -32.67 20.54 -34.70
CA ARG A 129 -31.26 20.57 -34.27
C ARG A 129 -31.09 20.56 -32.75
N TRP A 130 -31.99 21.22 -32.01
CA TRP A 130 -31.95 21.24 -30.56
C TRP A 130 -32.37 19.89 -29.97
N LEU A 131 -33.45 19.28 -30.47
CA LEU A 131 -33.90 17.94 -30.08
C LEU A 131 -32.88 16.84 -30.43
N ALA A 132 -32.18 16.97 -31.57
CA ALA A 132 -31.07 16.10 -31.93
C ALA A 132 -29.86 16.25 -30.99
N ARG A 133 -29.64 17.43 -30.39
CA ARG A 133 -28.65 17.61 -29.31
C ARG A 133 -29.12 17.01 -27.99
N ALA A 134 -30.41 17.01 -27.72
CA ALA A 134 -31.01 16.40 -26.54
C ALA A 134 -31.12 14.85 -26.60
N GLY A 135 -30.83 14.22 -27.74
CA GLY A 135 -30.81 12.75 -27.89
C GLY A 135 -32.12 12.11 -28.32
N VAL A 136 -33.09 12.92 -28.73
CA VAL A 136 -34.43 12.43 -29.11
C VAL A 136 -34.43 11.56 -30.39
N PHE A 137 -33.40 11.69 -31.23
CA PHE A 137 -33.31 11.00 -32.54
C PHE A 137 -32.18 9.98 -32.62
N ASP A 138 -31.70 9.49 -31.47
CA ASP A 138 -30.59 8.56 -31.41
C ASP A 138 -30.96 7.20 -32.00
N ALA A 139 -30.09 6.66 -32.84
CA ALA A 139 -30.30 5.38 -33.52
C ALA A 139 -29.73 4.19 -32.72
N GLY A 140 -29.29 4.41 -31.48
CA GLY A 140 -28.71 3.38 -30.61
C GLY A 140 -27.39 2.76 -31.11
N THR A 141 -26.75 3.36 -32.12
CA THR A 141 -25.48 2.85 -32.68
C THR A 141 -24.32 3.75 -32.24
N GLN A 142 -23.32 3.14 -31.61
CA GLN A 142 -22.07 3.79 -31.22
C GLN A 142 -20.98 3.45 -32.24
N VAL A 143 -20.20 4.45 -32.65
CA VAL A 143 -19.08 4.29 -33.58
C VAL A 143 -17.87 5.07 -33.07
N THR A 144 -16.68 4.56 -33.33
CA THR A 144 -15.42 5.16 -32.91
C THR A 144 -14.57 5.55 -34.11
N GLY A 145 -13.82 6.64 -34.00
CA GLY A 145 -12.88 7.09 -35.05
C GLY A 145 -12.85 8.60 -35.25
N GLY A 146 -12.14 9.05 -36.29
CA GLY A 146 -12.22 10.45 -36.71
C GLY A 146 -13.64 10.82 -37.21
N PRO A 147 -14.03 12.10 -37.25
CA PRO A 147 -15.40 12.51 -37.61
C PRO A 147 -15.90 11.94 -38.95
N GLY A 148 -15.02 11.88 -39.96
CA GLY A 148 -15.34 11.31 -41.27
C GLY A 148 -15.40 9.78 -41.28
N GLU A 149 -14.55 9.11 -40.50
CA GLU A 149 -14.55 7.66 -40.34
C GLU A 149 -15.78 7.19 -39.57
N ALA A 150 -16.09 7.86 -38.46
CA ALA A 150 -17.29 7.64 -37.67
C ALA A 150 -18.55 7.80 -38.52
N LEU A 151 -18.63 8.83 -39.37
CA LEU A 151 -19.75 8.99 -40.28
C LEU A 151 -19.82 7.87 -41.34
N ARG A 152 -18.68 7.45 -41.91
CA ARG A 152 -18.63 6.33 -42.86
C ARG A 152 -19.05 5.02 -42.21
N LEU A 153 -18.57 4.76 -40.99
CA LEU A 153 -18.92 3.58 -40.19
C LEU A 153 -20.40 3.59 -39.78
N ALA A 154 -20.94 4.74 -39.36
CA ALA A 154 -22.36 4.87 -39.01
C ALA A 154 -23.29 4.65 -40.22
N ARG A 155 -22.79 4.90 -41.44
CA ARG A 155 -23.54 4.67 -42.68
C ARG A 155 -23.31 3.28 -43.27
N ALA A 156 -22.22 2.61 -42.91
CA ALA A 156 -21.96 1.22 -43.28
C ALA A 156 -22.76 0.30 -42.36
N ALA A 157 -23.86 -0.28 -42.84
CA ALA A 157 -24.58 -1.28 -42.07
C ALA A 157 -23.71 -2.55 -41.92
N LEU A 158 -23.61 -3.07 -40.70
CA LEU A 158 -22.88 -4.32 -40.39
C LEU A 158 -23.39 -5.54 -41.19
N GLY A 159 -24.63 -5.50 -41.67
CA GLY A 159 -25.25 -6.55 -42.49
C GLY A 159 -25.27 -6.27 -44.00
N GLY A 160 -24.52 -5.28 -44.49
CA GLY A 160 -24.52 -4.88 -45.90
C GLY A 160 -25.70 -3.96 -46.26
N GLY A 161 -25.40 -2.70 -46.53
CA GLY A 161 -26.38 -1.67 -46.90
C GLY A 161 -25.95 -0.28 -46.44
N ALA A 162 -26.11 0.73 -47.30
CA ALA A 162 -25.73 2.10 -46.97
C ALA A 162 -26.93 2.86 -46.36
N ARG A 163 -26.83 3.24 -45.08
CA ARG A 163 -27.84 4.12 -44.44
C ARG A 163 -27.54 5.58 -44.78
N ARG A 164 -28.21 6.15 -45.78
CA ARG A 164 -27.95 7.53 -46.25
C ARG A 164 -28.42 8.63 -45.28
N ALA A 165 -29.45 8.38 -44.45
CA ALA A 165 -30.08 9.36 -43.56
C ALA A 165 -29.58 9.30 -42.11
N VAL A 166 -28.26 9.17 -41.92
CA VAL A 166 -27.62 9.10 -40.59
C VAL A 166 -26.49 10.12 -40.51
N ALA A 167 -26.39 10.78 -39.36
CA ALA A 167 -25.27 11.62 -38.96
C ALA A 167 -24.75 11.19 -37.59
N VAL A 168 -23.59 11.71 -37.20
CA VAL A 168 -22.93 11.40 -35.94
C VAL A 168 -22.85 12.62 -35.05
N ARG A 169 -22.97 12.42 -33.74
CA ARG A 169 -22.72 13.44 -32.71
C ARG A 169 -21.75 12.88 -31.65
N PRO A 170 -20.82 13.68 -31.13
CA PRO A 170 -19.93 13.22 -30.06
C PRO A 170 -20.74 12.97 -28.79
N MET A 171 -20.45 11.87 -28.08
CA MET A 171 -21.10 11.58 -26.79
C MET A 171 -20.71 12.60 -25.72
N ASP A 172 -19.51 13.17 -25.83
CA ASP A 172 -18.90 14.06 -24.84
C ASP A 172 -19.38 15.52 -24.96
N GLY A 173 -20.27 15.82 -25.92
CA GLY A 173 -20.75 17.19 -26.20
C GLY A 173 -19.72 18.13 -26.86
N ARG A 174 -18.50 17.66 -27.11
CA ARG A 174 -17.38 18.45 -27.64
C ARG A 174 -17.40 18.52 -29.17
N TRP A 175 -18.17 19.45 -29.72
CA TRP A 175 -18.45 19.54 -31.18
C TRP A 175 -17.37 20.23 -32.04
N LYS A 176 -16.46 21.02 -31.44
CA LYS A 176 -15.68 22.00 -32.23
C LYS A 176 -14.30 21.53 -32.68
N HIS A 177 -13.74 20.49 -32.06
CA HIS A 177 -12.42 19.99 -32.43
C HIS A 177 -12.41 18.47 -32.43
N PRO A 178 -11.80 17.81 -33.44
CA PRO A 178 -11.52 16.39 -33.33
C PRO A 178 -10.74 16.20 -32.03
N ALA A 179 -11.23 15.35 -31.12
CA ALA A 179 -10.48 15.06 -29.91
C ALA A 179 -9.13 14.54 -30.39
N ARG A 180 -8.04 15.25 -30.04
CA ARG A 180 -6.70 14.79 -30.41
C ARG A 180 -6.56 13.37 -29.87
N MET A 181 -6.17 12.44 -30.73
CA MET A 181 -5.92 11.03 -30.38
C MET A 181 -5.11 10.99 -29.08
N ARG A 182 -5.77 10.62 -27.99
CA ARG A 182 -5.15 10.56 -26.68
C ARG A 182 -4.86 9.11 -26.39
N ARG A 183 -3.62 8.87 -26.00
CA ARG A 183 -3.15 7.60 -25.49
C ARG A 183 -3.80 7.33 -24.13
N GLU A 184 -4.63 6.29 -24.03
CA GLU A 184 -5.42 5.92 -22.84
C GLU A 184 -4.56 5.83 -21.59
N ARG A 185 -3.45 5.10 -21.69
CA ARG A 185 -2.54 4.88 -20.56
C ARG A 185 -1.82 6.15 -20.13
N GLN A 186 -1.59 7.07 -21.06
CA GLN A 186 -0.97 8.34 -20.74
C GLN A 186 -1.91 9.25 -19.94
N PHE A 187 -3.21 9.20 -20.22
CA PHE A 187 -4.21 9.94 -19.45
C PHE A 187 -4.32 9.39 -18.02
N ASP A 188 -4.49 8.07 -17.86
CA ASP A 188 -4.58 7.43 -16.53
C ASP A 188 -3.33 7.68 -15.70
N ARG A 189 -2.13 7.57 -16.31
CA ARG A 189 -0.87 7.84 -15.63
C ARG A 189 -0.77 9.28 -15.14
N ARG A 190 -1.28 10.24 -15.92
CA ARG A 190 -1.28 11.65 -15.55
C ARG A 190 -2.32 11.94 -14.48
N MET A 191 -3.50 11.31 -14.55
CA MET A 191 -4.51 11.42 -13.50
C MET A 191 -3.99 10.85 -12.18
N ALA A 192 -3.38 9.66 -12.20
CA ALA A 192 -2.74 9.08 -11.03
C ALA A 192 -1.61 9.97 -10.48
N ALA A 193 -0.75 10.53 -11.35
CA ALA A 193 0.30 11.46 -10.93
C ALA A 193 -0.27 12.75 -10.33
N PHE A 194 -1.39 13.24 -10.86
CA PHE A 194 -2.11 14.39 -10.32
C PHE A 194 -2.69 14.11 -8.94
N THR A 195 -3.41 13.00 -8.78
CA THR A 195 -3.99 12.59 -7.50
C THR A 195 -2.92 12.35 -6.44
N ILE A 196 -1.88 11.56 -6.77
CA ILE A 196 -0.78 11.28 -5.84
C ILE A 196 -0.01 12.56 -5.52
N GLY A 197 0.32 13.39 -6.52
CA GLY A 197 1.03 14.64 -6.32
C GLY A 197 0.27 15.60 -5.41
N THR A 198 -1.06 15.69 -5.57
CA THR A 198 -1.91 16.53 -4.71
C THR A 198 -1.97 16.01 -3.28
N LEU A 199 -2.11 14.69 -3.09
CA LEU A 199 -2.10 14.09 -1.76
C LEU A 199 -0.76 14.32 -1.03
N VAL A 200 0.36 14.10 -1.73
CA VAL A 200 1.70 14.32 -1.18
C VAL A 200 1.92 15.79 -0.84
N LEU A 201 1.47 16.70 -1.70
CA LEU A 201 1.52 18.14 -1.45
C LEU A 201 0.80 18.50 -0.15
N VAL A 202 -0.46 18.09 0.00
CA VAL A 202 -1.31 18.41 1.16
C VAL A 202 -0.69 17.88 2.45
N SER A 203 -0.26 16.62 2.46
CA SER A 203 0.38 16.01 3.62
C SER A 203 1.71 16.69 3.97
N SER A 204 2.52 17.06 2.97
CA SER A 204 3.82 17.72 3.21
C SER A 204 3.65 19.13 3.74
N VAL A 205 2.64 19.87 3.27
CA VAL A 205 2.30 21.20 3.78
C VAL A 205 1.85 21.13 5.25
N ALA A 206 1.01 20.16 5.60
CA ALA A 206 0.59 19.93 6.99
C ALA A 206 1.81 19.67 7.91
N ILE A 207 2.73 18.80 7.49
CA ILE A 207 3.94 18.49 8.27
C ILE A 207 4.86 19.72 8.40
N ALA A 208 5.03 20.48 7.31
CA ALA A 208 5.87 21.68 7.31
C ALA A 208 5.32 22.79 8.21
N ALA A 209 4.00 22.89 8.38
CA ALA A 209 3.35 23.91 9.20
C ALA A 209 3.58 23.71 10.70
N GLU A 210 3.73 22.47 11.17
CA GLU A 210 3.92 22.14 12.60
C GLU A 210 5.39 22.13 13.05
N HIS A 211 6.35 22.21 12.11
CA HIS A 211 7.77 22.16 12.41
C HIS A 211 8.50 23.50 12.24
N ALA A 212 9.65 23.64 12.91
CA ALA A 212 10.58 24.75 12.74
C ALA A 212 11.92 24.28 12.15
N GLY A 213 12.73 25.24 11.66
CA GLY A 213 14.09 24.98 11.19
C GLY A 213 14.20 24.11 9.94
N GLY A 214 15.25 23.29 9.86
CA GLY A 214 15.58 22.50 8.66
C GLY A 214 14.49 21.53 8.21
N VAL A 215 13.74 20.94 9.15
CA VAL A 215 12.66 19.99 8.85
C VAL A 215 11.52 20.67 8.09
N ARG A 216 11.17 21.91 8.46
CA ARG A 216 10.17 22.72 7.75
C ARG A 216 10.60 22.99 6.30
N TYR A 217 11.85 23.38 6.07
CA TYR A 217 12.34 23.66 4.73
C TYR A 217 12.41 22.41 3.85
N PHE A 218 12.78 21.25 4.43
CA PHE A 218 12.75 19.98 3.73
C PHE A 218 11.34 19.64 3.23
N TRP A 219 10.34 19.65 4.12
CA TRP A 219 8.96 19.32 3.76
C TRP A 219 8.30 20.38 2.86
N ALA A 220 8.67 21.66 3.01
CA ALA A 220 8.26 22.71 2.08
C ALA A 220 8.84 22.46 0.67
N GLY A 221 10.07 21.96 0.56
CA GLY A 221 10.67 21.55 -0.72
C GLY A 221 9.94 20.36 -1.35
N VAL A 222 9.60 19.34 -0.55
CA VAL A 222 8.81 18.18 -1.00
C VAL A 222 7.42 18.61 -1.48
N ALA A 223 6.75 19.49 -0.72
CA ALA A 223 5.47 20.08 -1.09
C ALA A 223 5.57 20.80 -2.44
N LEU A 224 6.59 21.66 -2.63
CA LEU A 224 6.80 22.40 -3.86
C LEU A 224 7.00 21.47 -5.07
N LEU A 225 7.84 20.45 -4.94
CA LEU A 225 8.06 19.45 -5.99
C LEU A 225 6.76 18.69 -6.33
N ALA A 226 6.02 18.25 -5.32
CA ALA A 226 4.74 17.55 -5.50
C ALA A 226 3.69 18.44 -6.19
N GLY A 227 3.64 19.73 -5.82
CA GLY A 227 2.81 20.73 -6.49
C GLY A 227 3.18 20.94 -7.95
N CYS A 228 4.47 21.04 -8.29
CA CYS A 228 4.93 21.11 -9.68
C CYS A 228 4.53 19.87 -10.49
N VAL A 229 4.64 18.67 -9.90
CA VAL A 229 4.22 17.42 -10.54
C VAL A 229 2.70 17.40 -10.75
N ALA A 230 1.90 17.78 -9.75
CA ALA A 230 0.45 17.84 -9.87
C ALA A 230 0.01 18.86 -10.94
N LEU A 231 0.56 20.08 -10.91
CA LEU A 231 0.23 21.13 -11.87
C LEU A 231 0.65 20.77 -13.30
N SER A 232 1.83 20.18 -13.49
CA SER A 232 2.28 19.73 -14.81
C SER A 232 1.45 18.54 -15.33
N ALA A 233 1.09 17.60 -14.47
CA ALA A 233 0.21 16.49 -14.82
C ALA A 233 -1.21 16.99 -15.19
N GLY A 234 -1.81 17.84 -14.37
CA GLY A 234 -3.14 18.43 -14.62
C GLY A 234 -3.18 19.35 -15.84
N GLY A 235 -2.19 20.25 -15.99
CA GLY A 235 -2.13 21.19 -17.11
C GLY A 235 -1.89 20.52 -18.46
N THR A 236 -1.27 19.33 -18.49
CA THR A 236 -1.08 18.57 -19.74
C THR A 236 -2.26 17.66 -20.08
N VAL A 237 -3.10 17.30 -19.11
CA VAL A 237 -4.37 16.59 -19.33
C VAL A 237 -5.39 17.49 -20.05
N ASP A 238 -5.22 18.81 -20.03
CA ASP A 238 -6.22 19.74 -20.56
C ASP A 238 -5.69 20.83 -21.50
N ARG A 239 -4.69 20.51 -22.35
CA ARG A 239 -4.25 21.44 -23.43
C ARG A 239 -5.25 21.58 -24.60
N GLY A 240 -6.55 21.57 -24.27
CA GLY A 240 -7.68 21.76 -25.17
C GLY A 240 -8.12 23.21 -25.25
N HIS A 241 -8.48 23.87 -24.15
CA HIS A 241 -8.71 25.33 -24.06
C HIS A 241 -8.92 25.76 -22.59
N HIS A 242 -8.43 26.97 -22.27
CA HIS A 242 -8.59 27.81 -21.07
C HIS A 242 -7.65 27.61 -19.87
N LEU A 243 -6.86 28.65 -19.61
CA LEU A 243 -6.16 28.98 -18.35
C LEU A 243 -7.04 28.81 -17.08
N GLY A 244 -8.37 28.79 -17.24
CA GLY A 244 -9.35 28.61 -16.17
C GLY A 244 -9.28 27.26 -15.45
N ASN A 245 -8.88 26.17 -16.11
CA ASN A 245 -8.80 24.86 -15.45
C ASN A 245 -7.46 24.63 -14.73
N THR A 246 -6.35 25.16 -15.25
CA THR A 246 -5.10 25.25 -14.47
C THR A 246 -5.27 26.17 -13.27
N ALA A 247 -6.02 27.27 -13.42
CA ALA A 247 -6.40 28.14 -12.30
C ALA A 247 -7.39 27.47 -11.34
N GLY A 248 -8.29 26.61 -11.84
CA GLY A 248 -9.21 25.82 -11.01
C GLY A 248 -8.50 24.71 -10.23
N VAL A 249 -7.51 24.04 -10.83
CA VAL A 249 -6.65 23.07 -10.16
C VAL A 249 -5.72 23.76 -9.15
N ALA A 250 -5.09 24.87 -9.52
CA ALA A 250 -4.31 25.68 -8.59
C ALA A 250 -5.19 26.24 -7.47
N GLY A 251 -6.42 26.68 -7.77
CA GLY A 251 -7.42 27.15 -6.82
C GLY A 251 -7.91 26.05 -5.89
N ALA A 252 -8.12 24.82 -6.39
CA ALA A 252 -8.45 23.66 -5.57
C ALA A 252 -7.28 23.27 -4.66
N ILE A 253 -6.05 23.29 -5.16
CA ILE A 253 -4.83 23.06 -4.38
C ILE A 253 -4.70 24.13 -3.27
N VAL A 254 -4.88 25.41 -3.62
CA VAL A 254 -4.81 26.53 -2.67
C VAL A 254 -5.94 26.46 -1.64
N LEU A 255 -7.17 26.15 -2.06
CA LEU A 255 -8.32 25.96 -1.17
C LEU A 255 -8.10 24.78 -0.23
N LEU A 256 -7.56 23.67 -0.72
CA LEU A 256 -7.27 22.48 0.07
C LEU A 256 -6.15 22.77 1.08
N ILE A 257 -5.09 23.48 0.67
CA ILE A 257 -4.04 23.97 1.57
C ILE A 257 -4.64 24.87 2.66
N LEU A 258 -5.46 25.86 2.28
CA LEU A 258 -6.11 26.78 3.22
C LEU A 258 -7.03 26.06 4.22
N VAL A 259 -7.76 25.04 3.76
CA VAL A 259 -8.59 24.18 4.63
C VAL A 259 -7.72 23.37 5.59
N THR A 260 -6.58 22.85 5.13
CA THR A 260 -5.67 22.10 6.00
C THR A 260 -4.88 22.95 7.00
N THR A 261 -4.73 24.25 6.77
CA THR A 261 -4.02 25.17 7.67
C THR A 261 -4.92 25.90 8.68
N ARG A 262 -6.24 25.69 8.65
CA ARG A 262 -7.17 26.25 9.66
C ARG A 262 -7.16 25.41 10.94
N GLU A 263 -7.58 26.01 12.05
CA GLU A 263 -7.86 25.29 13.30
C GLU A 263 -8.88 24.17 13.01
N GLY A 264 -8.45 22.90 13.17
CA GLY A 264 -9.22 21.71 12.78
C GLY A 264 -8.81 21.06 11.45
N GLY A 265 -7.76 21.54 10.79
CA GLY A 265 -7.17 20.97 9.58
C GLY A 265 -6.43 19.64 9.79
N LEU A 266 -5.78 19.16 8.72
CA LEU A 266 -5.03 17.90 8.75
C LEU A 266 -3.79 18.09 9.64
N THR A 267 -3.74 17.45 10.81
CA THR A 267 -2.58 17.51 11.71
C THR A 267 -1.36 16.82 11.11
N GLU A 268 -0.15 17.10 11.59
CA GLU A 268 1.09 16.42 11.19
C GLU A 268 0.92 14.90 11.28
N ALA A 269 0.42 14.43 12.43
CA ALA A 269 0.14 13.02 12.64
C ALA A 269 -0.87 12.47 11.61
N GLY A 270 -1.85 13.28 11.19
CA GLY A 270 -2.79 12.93 10.12
C GLY A 270 -2.13 12.88 8.74
N GLY A 271 -1.27 13.84 8.42
CA GLY A 271 -0.51 13.91 7.17
C GLY A 271 0.46 12.74 7.01
N ILE A 272 1.21 12.43 8.06
CA ILE A 272 2.11 11.25 8.12
C ILE A 272 1.30 9.97 7.94
N ARG A 273 0.18 9.80 8.68
CA ARG A 273 -0.69 8.62 8.55
C ARG A 273 -1.24 8.45 7.13
N LEU A 274 -1.62 9.54 6.46
CA LEU A 274 -2.13 9.49 5.09
C LEU A 274 -1.05 9.08 4.08
N LEU A 275 0.13 9.71 4.12
CA LEU A 275 1.27 9.36 3.27
C LEU A 275 1.71 7.91 3.48
N TYR A 276 1.76 7.51 4.74
CA TYR A 276 2.07 6.16 5.16
C TYR A 276 1.06 5.16 4.60
N GLY A 277 -0.24 5.39 4.81
CA GLY A 277 -1.31 4.55 4.29
C GLY A 277 -1.32 4.44 2.76
N LEU A 278 -1.12 5.56 2.05
CA LEU A 278 -1.03 5.58 0.59
C LEU A 278 0.16 4.76 0.09
N THR A 279 1.31 4.88 0.75
CA THR A 279 2.53 4.13 0.41
C THR A 279 2.32 2.63 0.64
N LEU A 280 1.71 2.25 1.77
CA LEU A 280 1.37 0.85 2.04
C LEU A 280 0.41 0.27 1.01
N VAL A 281 -0.74 0.90 0.79
CA VAL A 281 -1.77 0.40 -0.13
C VAL A 281 -1.21 0.28 -1.55
N THR A 282 -0.52 1.31 -2.02
CA THR A 282 0.08 1.31 -3.37
C THR A 282 1.20 0.28 -3.46
N GLY A 283 2.15 0.28 -2.53
CA GLY A 283 3.32 -0.58 -2.59
C GLY A 283 2.99 -2.06 -2.41
N LEU A 284 2.16 -2.40 -1.42
CA LEU A 284 1.70 -3.77 -1.21
C LEU A 284 0.79 -4.22 -2.35
N GLY A 285 -0.12 -3.38 -2.83
CA GLY A 285 -0.97 -3.69 -3.99
C GLY A 285 -0.15 -4.00 -5.24
N LEU A 286 0.90 -3.21 -5.50
CA LEU A 286 1.84 -3.46 -6.60
C LEU A 286 2.65 -4.74 -6.41
N LEU A 287 3.04 -5.07 -5.18
CA LEU A 287 3.76 -6.30 -4.85
C LEU A 287 2.87 -7.54 -5.06
N VAL A 288 1.65 -7.51 -4.52
CA VAL A 288 0.65 -8.59 -4.64
C VAL A 288 0.25 -8.82 -6.09
N ARG A 289 0.07 -7.76 -6.89
CA ARG A 289 -0.25 -7.86 -8.33
C ARG A 289 0.81 -8.63 -9.13
N GLN A 290 2.06 -8.60 -8.68
CA GLN A 290 3.18 -9.27 -9.35
C GLN A 290 3.37 -10.72 -8.90
N TRP A 291 2.66 -11.17 -7.86
CA TRP A 291 2.68 -12.58 -7.47
C TRP A 291 1.83 -13.39 -8.42
N THR A 292 2.37 -14.51 -8.90
CA THR A 292 1.62 -15.49 -9.66
C THR A 292 0.84 -16.38 -8.69
N TRP A 293 -0.31 -15.88 -8.23
CA TRP A 293 -1.21 -16.49 -7.23
C TRP A 293 -1.92 -17.79 -7.70
N GLY A 294 -1.47 -18.43 -8.78
CA GLY A 294 -2.28 -19.41 -9.53
C GLY A 294 -2.78 -20.61 -8.71
N GLU A 295 -2.01 -21.08 -7.73
CA GLU A 295 -2.35 -22.29 -6.96
C GLU A 295 -2.20 -22.15 -5.45
N TRP A 296 -1.31 -21.30 -4.96
CA TRP A 296 -1.03 -21.17 -3.51
C TRP A 296 -2.04 -20.29 -2.78
N ALA A 297 -2.83 -19.51 -3.53
CA ALA A 297 -3.85 -18.61 -3.01
C ALA A 297 -4.91 -19.31 -2.17
N THR A 298 -5.42 -20.42 -2.70
CA THR A 298 -6.63 -21.09 -2.23
C THR A 298 -6.42 -21.83 -0.93
N TRP A 299 -5.17 -22.17 -0.61
CA TRP A 299 -4.80 -22.87 0.62
C TRP A 299 -3.86 -22.05 1.51
N GLY A 300 -2.99 -21.23 0.92
CA GLY A 300 -2.06 -20.37 1.66
C GLY A 300 -2.73 -19.22 2.39
N VAL A 301 -3.82 -18.64 1.84
CA VAL A 301 -4.56 -17.57 2.53
C VAL A 301 -5.28 -18.08 3.77
N PRO A 302 -6.07 -19.17 3.72
CA PRO A 302 -6.66 -19.74 4.93
C PRO A 302 -5.61 -20.08 5.98
N LEU A 303 -4.50 -20.74 5.60
CA LEU A 303 -3.42 -21.09 6.55
C LEU A 303 -2.75 -19.85 7.16
N ALA A 304 -2.43 -18.85 6.35
CA ALA A 304 -1.86 -17.60 6.83
C ALA A 304 -2.86 -16.87 7.75
N ALA A 305 -4.15 -16.85 7.41
CA ALA A 305 -5.18 -16.27 8.25
C ALA A 305 -5.30 -17.00 9.59
N THR A 306 -5.31 -18.34 9.60
CA THR A 306 -5.30 -19.14 10.84
C THR A 306 -4.04 -18.87 11.65
N LEU A 307 -2.86 -18.89 11.02
CA LEU A 307 -1.58 -18.59 11.68
C LEU A 307 -1.59 -17.19 12.30
N VAL A 308 -2.09 -16.20 11.56
CA VAL A 308 -2.22 -14.81 12.03
C VAL A 308 -3.17 -14.76 13.22
N ILE A 309 -4.36 -15.34 13.14
CA ILE A 309 -5.33 -15.35 14.25
C ILE A 309 -4.76 -16.03 15.49
N SER A 310 -4.11 -17.19 15.33
CA SER A 310 -3.44 -17.91 16.42
C SER A 310 -2.27 -17.11 17.01
N SER A 311 -1.50 -16.42 16.16
CA SER A 311 -0.40 -15.55 16.60
C SER A 311 -0.91 -14.34 17.36
N PHE A 312 -2.04 -13.75 16.96
CA PHE A 312 -2.66 -12.61 17.65
C PHE A 312 -3.13 -12.99 19.06
N ALA A 313 -3.73 -14.17 19.23
CA ALA A 313 -4.12 -14.66 20.55
C ALA A 313 -2.91 -14.81 21.48
N GLY A 314 -1.80 -15.36 20.98
CA GLY A 314 -0.55 -15.44 21.73
C GLY A 314 0.14 -14.09 21.94
N ALA A 315 0.05 -13.17 21.00
CA ALA A 315 0.78 -11.90 21.08
C ALA A 315 0.13 -10.91 22.06
N GLY A 316 -1.20 -10.97 22.25
CA GLY A 316 -1.89 -10.17 23.26
C GLY A 316 -1.52 -10.56 24.70
N SER A 317 -1.26 -11.84 24.95
CA SER A 317 -0.82 -12.29 26.28
C SER A 317 0.62 -11.85 26.59
N VAL A 318 1.48 -11.69 25.58
CA VAL A 318 2.86 -11.19 25.77
C VAL A 318 2.89 -9.79 26.37
N LEU A 319 2.05 -8.86 25.89
CA LEU A 319 2.00 -7.50 26.46
C LEU A 319 1.56 -7.50 27.92
N HIS A 320 0.57 -8.32 28.27
CA HIS A 320 0.11 -8.48 29.65
C HIS A 320 1.16 -9.18 30.53
N ALA A 321 1.90 -10.13 29.98
CA ALA A 321 3.00 -10.78 30.67
C ALA A 321 4.14 -9.80 31.00
N LEU A 322 4.51 -8.94 30.05
CA LEU A 322 5.51 -7.88 30.27
C LEU A 322 5.02 -6.83 31.27
N TYR A 323 3.73 -6.47 31.20
CA TYR A 323 3.13 -5.57 32.18
C TYR A 323 3.10 -6.19 33.59
N ALA A 324 2.76 -7.48 33.70
CA ALA A 324 2.79 -8.22 34.96
C ALA A 324 4.22 -8.31 35.53
N ASP A 325 5.19 -8.66 34.69
CA ASP A 325 6.61 -8.79 35.06
C ASP A 325 7.16 -7.46 35.61
N GLY A 326 6.83 -6.34 34.98
CA GLY A 326 7.18 -5.00 35.48
C GLY A 326 6.59 -4.66 36.86
N LEU A 327 5.53 -5.36 37.30
CA LEU A 327 4.94 -5.25 38.63
C LEU A 327 5.32 -6.42 39.56
N GLN A 328 6.25 -7.29 39.12
CA GLN A 328 6.65 -8.54 39.77
C GLN A 328 5.50 -9.55 39.93
N LEU A 329 4.44 -9.40 39.12
CA LEU A 329 3.32 -10.31 39.04
C LEU A 329 3.57 -11.38 37.98
N THR A 330 2.92 -12.53 38.12
CA THR A 330 2.91 -13.55 37.06
C THR A 330 1.77 -13.25 36.06
N PRO A 331 1.88 -13.67 34.79
CA PRO A 331 0.84 -13.42 33.79
C PRO A 331 -0.54 -13.98 34.18
N GLY A 332 -0.57 -15.07 34.95
CA GLY A 332 -1.79 -15.68 35.46
C GLY A 332 -2.44 -14.94 36.63
N ASP A 333 -1.77 -13.93 37.20
CA ASP A 333 -2.31 -13.09 38.26
C ASP A 333 -3.22 -11.96 37.72
N LEU A 334 -3.15 -11.69 36.42
CA LEU A 334 -3.99 -10.72 35.74
C LEU A 334 -5.14 -11.48 35.05
N ASP A 335 -6.33 -11.50 35.66
CA ASP A 335 -7.52 -12.11 35.04
C ASP A 335 -8.08 -11.17 33.95
N VAL A 336 -7.39 -11.13 32.81
CA VAL A 336 -7.73 -10.24 31.70
C VAL A 336 -8.72 -10.92 30.75
N PRO A 337 -9.93 -10.35 30.56
CA PRO A 337 -10.90 -10.89 29.63
C PRO A 337 -10.35 -11.02 28.19
N PRO A 338 -10.70 -12.08 27.43
CA PRO A 338 -10.18 -12.31 26.07
C PRO A 338 -10.38 -11.12 25.10
N ALA A 339 -11.46 -10.36 25.25
CA ALA A 339 -11.71 -9.17 24.45
C ALA A 339 -10.61 -8.10 24.61
N TRP A 340 -10.08 -7.94 25.82
CA TRP A 340 -9.00 -7.01 26.10
C TRP A 340 -7.63 -7.53 25.64
N GLN A 341 -7.40 -8.84 25.72
CA GLN A 341 -6.23 -9.47 25.11
C GLN A 341 -6.21 -9.23 23.60
N PHE A 342 -7.36 -9.35 22.92
CA PHE A 342 -7.49 -9.03 21.51
C PHE A 342 -7.18 -7.55 21.21
N LEU A 343 -7.71 -6.61 22.00
CA LEU A 343 -7.41 -5.17 21.83
C LEU A 343 -5.92 -4.85 22.03
N SER A 344 -5.26 -5.50 23.00
CA SER A 344 -3.82 -5.35 23.19
C SER A 344 -3.02 -5.89 22.00
N ALA A 345 -3.45 -7.01 21.40
CA ALA A 345 -2.85 -7.55 20.18
C ALA A 345 -3.03 -6.59 18.99
N LEU A 346 -4.19 -5.94 18.88
CA LEU A 346 -4.42 -4.91 17.86
C LEU A 346 -3.49 -3.70 18.04
N LYS A 347 -3.25 -3.27 19.28
CA LYS A 347 -2.24 -2.23 19.57
C LYS A 347 -0.85 -2.70 19.17
N LEU A 348 -0.46 -3.93 19.48
CA LEU A 348 0.83 -4.48 19.06
C LEU A 348 0.99 -4.45 17.54
N VAL A 349 -0.05 -4.83 16.80
CA VAL A 349 -0.05 -4.79 15.34
C VAL A 349 0.01 -3.36 14.81
N ALA A 350 -0.64 -2.41 15.47
CA ALA A 350 -0.50 -1.00 15.13
C ALA A 350 0.95 -0.51 15.33
N LEU A 351 1.64 -0.96 16.38
CA LEU A 351 3.06 -0.65 16.63
C LEU A 351 4.01 -1.32 15.63
N LEU A 352 3.65 -2.51 15.14
CA LEU A 352 4.41 -3.23 14.12
C LEU A 352 4.04 -2.81 12.69
N LEU A 353 2.99 -2.03 12.51
CA LEU A 353 2.55 -1.58 11.19
C LEU A 353 3.71 -0.97 10.39
N PRO A 354 4.58 -0.08 10.93
CA PRO A 354 5.73 0.50 10.22
C PRO A 354 6.64 -0.51 9.52
N VAL A 355 6.71 -1.76 10.00
CA VAL A 355 7.47 -2.84 9.36
C VAL A 355 6.99 -3.10 7.93
N LEU A 356 5.69 -2.93 7.67
CA LEU A 356 5.09 -3.09 6.33
C LEU A 356 5.55 -2.04 5.33
N LEU A 357 6.18 -0.95 5.78
CA LEU A 357 6.77 0.04 4.88
C LEU A 357 7.88 -0.59 4.02
N VAL A 358 8.63 -1.54 4.57
CA VAL A 358 9.73 -2.21 3.86
C VAL A 358 9.22 -2.98 2.64
N PRO A 359 8.28 -3.95 2.76
CA PRO A 359 7.70 -4.62 1.60
C PRO A 359 6.93 -3.67 0.67
N ALA A 360 6.31 -2.61 1.19
CA ALA A 360 5.61 -1.62 0.35
C ALA A 360 6.60 -0.86 -0.55
N VAL A 361 7.65 -0.28 0.03
CA VAL A 361 8.71 0.43 -0.71
C VAL A 361 9.41 -0.52 -1.67
N TRP A 362 9.67 -1.77 -1.25
CA TRP A 362 10.21 -2.80 -2.12
C TRP A 362 9.31 -3.10 -3.32
N GLY A 363 7.99 -3.20 -3.10
CA GLY A 363 7.00 -3.38 -4.16
C GLY A 363 7.02 -2.24 -5.18
N ILE A 364 7.10 -1.00 -4.72
CA ILE A 364 7.27 0.20 -5.57
C ILE A 364 8.58 0.12 -6.34
N ALA A 365 9.69 -0.17 -5.65
CA ALA A 365 11.02 -0.24 -6.25
C ALA A 365 11.09 -1.34 -7.32
N LYS A 366 10.51 -2.51 -7.06
CA LYS A 366 10.38 -3.61 -8.01
C LYS A 366 9.49 -3.24 -9.20
N HIS A 367 8.34 -2.60 -8.95
CA HIS A 367 7.43 -2.14 -10.00
C HIS A 367 8.09 -1.16 -10.98
N TYR A 368 8.96 -0.27 -10.49
CA TYR A 368 9.67 0.71 -11.32
C TYR A 368 11.05 0.23 -11.80
N HIS A 369 11.37 -1.05 -11.64
CA HIS A 369 12.65 -1.61 -12.04
C HIS A 369 13.84 -0.82 -11.42
N TYR A 370 13.77 -0.52 -10.12
CA TYR A 370 14.92 -0.07 -9.32
C TYR A 370 15.69 -1.24 -8.72
N VAL A 371 15.02 -2.37 -8.51
CA VAL A 371 15.62 -3.57 -7.92
C VAL A 371 15.51 -4.74 -8.88
N VAL A 372 16.58 -5.54 -8.93
CA VAL A 372 16.67 -6.73 -9.77
C VAL A 372 16.14 -7.95 -9.00
N PRO A 373 15.08 -8.62 -9.50
CA PRO A 373 14.63 -9.89 -8.91
C PRO A 373 15.74 -10.95 -9.01
N GLY A 374 16.02 -11.65 -7.91
CA GLY A 374 17.00 -12.74 -7.87
C GLY A 374 18.45 -12.31 -7.63
N GLU A 375 18.73 -11.02 -7.50
CA GLU A 375 20.06 -10.56 -7.09
C GLU A 375 20.25 -10.75 -5.58
N ARG A 376 21.31 -11.50 -5.19
CA ARG A 376 21.58 -11.84 -3.78
C ARG A 376 21.76 -10.61 -2.90
N THR A 377 22.43 -9.57 -3.43
CA THR A 377 22.68 -8.31 -2.72
C THR A 377 21.39 -7.56 -2.40
N GLY A 378 20.48 -7.46 -3.38
CA GLY A 378 19.15 -6.88 -3.16
C GLY A 378 18.34 -7.67 -2.13
N GLY A 379 18.32 -9.00 -2.26
CA GLY A 379 17.65 -9.86 -1.29
C GLY A 379 18.19 -9.70 0.14
N LEU A 380 19.53 -9.64 0.29
CA LEU A 380 20.18 -9.42 1.57
C LEU A 380 19.82 -8.04 2.15
N MET A 381 19.89 -6.97 1.35
CA MET A 381 19.51 -5.62 1.77
C MET A 381 18.05 -5.57 2.24
N TYR A 382 17.13 -6.20 1.51
CA TYR A 382 15.72 -6.30 1.91
C TYR A 382 15.57 -6.98 3.28
N VAL A 383 16.19 -8.15 3.47
CA VAL A 383 16.13 -8.90 4.73
C VAL A 383 16.74 -8.08 5.87
N THR A 384 17.91 -7.45 5.65
CA THR A 384 18.56 -6.63 6.68
C THR A 384 17.68 -5.45 7.09
N ILE A 385 17.10 -4.70 6.14
CA ILE A 385 16.20 -3.58 6.47
C ILE A 385 14.95 -4.08 7.19
N LEU A 386 14.38 -5.20 6.75
CA LEU A 386 13.20 -5.79 7.40
C LEU A 386 13.49 -6.20 8.85
N VAL A 387 14.64 -6.84 9.10
CA VAL A 387 15.08 -7.22 10.45
C VAL A 387 15.28 -5.98 11.33
N VAL A 388 15.91 -4.92 10.82
CA VAL A 388 16.08 -3.66 11.56
C VAL A 388 14.73 -3.07 11.97
N PHE A 389 13.76 -3.03 11.05
CA PHE A 389 12.41 -2.53 11.35
C PHE A 389 11.66 -3.43 12.32
N LEU A 390 11.80 -4.77 12.22
CA LEU A 390 11.20 -5.72 13.15
C LEU A 390 11.77 -5.56 14.56
N VAL A 391 13.09 -5.43 14.68
CA VAL A 391 13.76 -5.22 15.98
C VAL A 391 13.31 -3.89 16.58
N ALA A 392 13.35 -2.80 15.81
CA ALA A 392 12.90 -1.49 16.30
C ALA A 392 11.42 -1.50 16.71
N GLY A 393 10.54 -2.06 15.87
CA GLY A 393 9.10 -2.19 16.19
C GLY A 393 8.84 -3.08 17.39
N GLY A 394 9.60 -4.17 17.53
CA GLY A 394 9.58 -5.04 18.71
C GLY A 394 10.01 -4.29 19.98
N SER A 395 11.13 -3.57 19.94
CA SER A 395 11.58 -2.73 21.06
C SER A 395 10.54 -1.70 21.48
N PHE A 396 9.92 -0.98 20.54
CA PHE A 396 8.84 -0.04 20.86
C PHE A 396 7.62 -0.72 21.51
N ALA A 397 7.32 -1.95 21.11
CA ALA A 397 6.25 -2.72 21.73
C ALA A 397 6.59 -3.15 23.16
N LEU A 398 7.83 -3.61 23.41
CA LEU A 398 8.31 -3.96 24.73
C LEU A 398 8.28 -2.75 25.68
N ASP A 399 8.88 -1.63 25.24
CA ASP A 399 8.92 -0.37 25.99
C ASP A 399 7.52 0.13 26.36
N SER A 400 6.51 -0.11 25.50
CA SER A 400 5.15 0.34 25.77
C SER A 400 4.51 -0.38 26.98
N ALA A 401 4.82 -1.65 27.22
CA ALA A 401 4.28 -2.39 28.36
C ALA A 401 5.04 -2.04 29.64
N GLU A 402 6.37 -2.00 29.58
CA GLU A 402 7.24 -1.65 30.71
C GLU A 402 6.99 -0.22 31.18
N THR A 403 6.82 0.73 30.25
CA THR A 403 6.46 2.12 30.59
C THR A 403 5.10 2.20 31.27
N ALA A 404 4.13 1.36 30.88
CA ALA A 404 2.82 1.33 31.53
C ALA A 404 2.93 0.76 32.95
N ALA A 405 3.64 -0.34 33.14
CA ALA A 405 3.91 -0.93 34.46
C ALA A 405 4.63 0.08 35.38
N SER A 406 5.68 0.74 34.88
CA SER A 406 6.42 1.77 35.61
C SER A 406 5.54 2.96 36.03
N ARG A 407 4.60 3.37 35.17
CA ARG A 407 3.62 4.44 35.50
C ARG A 407 2.64 3.98 36.59
N THR A 408 2.16 2.74 36.50
CA THR A 408 1.31 2.13 37.53
C THR A 408 2.03 2.05 38.87
N GLU A 409 3.25 1.51 38.88
CA GLU A 409 4.06 1.41 40.09
C GLU A 409 4.33 2.80 40.71
N LYS A 410 4.72 3.77 39.88
CA LYS A 410 4.95 5.15 40.34
C LYS A 410 3.68 5.78 40.92
N ALA A 411 2.53 5.59 40.27
CA ALA A 411 1.25 6.08 40.78
C ALA A 411 0.88 5.41 42.12
N ALA A 412 1.09 4.09 42.22
CA ALA A 412 0.84 3.31 43.42
C ALA A 412 1.73 3.77 44.59
N ARG A 413 3.04 3.96 44.34
CA ARG A 413 4.00 4.51 45.32
C ARG A 413 3.59 5.90 45.82
N GLN A 414 3.02 6.72 44.95
CA GLN A 414 2.51 8.06 45.28
C GLN A 414 1.13 8.06 45.91
N GLY A 415 0.47 6.89 46.05
CA GLY A 415 -0.89 6.79 46.58
C GLY A 415 -1.97 7.39 45.68
N ARG A 416 -1.65 7.60 44.39
CA ARG A 416 -2.59 8.12 43.39
C ARG A 416 -3.38 6.98 42.75
N GLU A 417 -4.41 7.33 42.00
CA GLU A 417 -5.12 6.38 41.14
C GLU A 417 -4.17 5.83 40.08
N ALA A 418 -4.14 4.51 39.94
CA ALA A 418 -3.30 3.82 38.98
C ALA A 418 -3.98 3.83 37.59
N PRO A 419 -3.23 4.07 36.50
CA PRO A 419 -3.81 4.06 35.16
C PRO A 419 -4.27 2.66 34.77
N HIS A 420 -5.41 2.59 34.08
CA HIS A 420 -5.90 1.36 33.47
C HIS A 420 -4.96 0.91 32.33
N TYR A 421 -4.82 -0.42 32.17
CA TYR A 421 -4.04 -1.00 31.08
C TYR A 421 -4.78 -2.19 30.48
N PHE A 422 -5.42 -1.99 29.32
CA PHE A 422 -6.09 -3.04 28.53
C PHE A 422 -6.91 -4.04 29.38
N GLY A 423 -7.94 -3.54 30.07
CA GLY A 423 -8.81 -4.38 30.91
C GLY A 423 -8.27 -4.72 32.29
N VAL A 424 -7.01 -4.37 32.59
CA VAL A 424 -6.50 -4.34 33.96
C VAL A 424 -6.88 -3.00 34.58
N GLU A 425 -7.69 -3.06 35.64
CA GLU A 425 -8.20 -1.89 36.37
C GLU A 425 -7.73 -1.95 37.83
N PRO A 426 -6.52 -1.42 38.13
CA PRO A 426 -6.00 -1.48 39.48
C PRO A 426 -6.77 -0.54 40.40
N ALA A 427 -7.28 -1.05 41.52
CA ALA A 427 -8.13 -0.29 42.43
C ALA A 427 -7.64 -0.39 43.89
N TRP A 428 -7.64 0.73 44.61
CA TRP A 428 -7.35 0.73 46.04
C TRP A 428 -8.42 -0.06 46.79
N THR A 429 -8.00 -1.03 47.60
CA THR A 429 -8.89 -1.99 48.26
C THR A 429 -8.41 -2.26 49.67
N CYS A 430 -9.32 -2.13 50.63
CA CYS A 430 -9.13 -2.63 51.99
C CYS A 430 -9.37 -4.14 52.02
N VAL A 431 -8.52 -4.86 52.76
CA VAL A 431 -8.55 -6.32 52.83
C VAL A 431 -8.88 -6.74 54.25
N GLU A 432 -10.03 -7.36 54.43
CA GLU A 432 -10.51 -7.81 55.73
C GLU A 432 -10.41 -9.34 55.82
N PRO A 433 -9.55 -9.89 56.69
CA PRO A 433 -9.44 -11.33 56.88
C PRO A 433 -10.75 -11.91 57.43
N THR A 434 -11.25 -12.99 56.81
CA THR A 434 -12.40 -13.74 57.35
C THR A 434 -11.96 -14.85 58.31
N VAL A 435 -10.64 -15.10 58.36
CA VAL A 435 -9.97 -16.04 59.27
C VAL A 435 -8.94 -15.29 60.12
N PRO A 436 -8.50 -15.85 61.27
CA PRO A 436 -7.42 -15.24 62.05
C PRO A 436 -6.20 -14.92 61.20
N LEU A 437 -5.65 -13.72 61.33
CA LEU A 437 -4.54 -13.24 60.47
C LEU A 437 -3.32 -14.19 60.49
N ALA A 438 -3.06 -14.83 61.63
CA ALA A 438 -1.97 -15.79 61.79
C ALA A 438 -2.16 -17.10 60.98
N SER A 439 -3.39 -17.45 60.61
CA SER A 439 -3.71 -18.64 59.81
C SER A 439 -4.03 -18.33 58.35
N LEU A 440 -3.87 -17.06 57.93
CA LEU A 440 -4.05 -16.66 56.54
C LEU A 440 -2.78 -17.03 55.74
N PRO A 441 -2.85 -18.03 54.85
CA PRO A 441 -1.73 -18.31 53.95
C PRO A 441 -1.65 -17.17 52.93
N GLY A 442 -0.44 -16.78 52.55
CA GLY A 442 -0.23 -15.79 51.51
C GLY A 442 1.18 -15.87 50.92
N GLU A 443 1.30 -15.47 49.66
CA GLU A 443 2.58 -15.31 48.98
C GLU A 443 3.00 -13.85 49.08
N GLY A 444 4.26 -13.59 49.47
CA GLY A 444 4.79 -12.24 49.63
C GLY A 444 4.78 -11.73 51.09
N PRO A 445 4.77 -10.40 51.30
CA PRO A 445 4.80 -9.78 52.62
C PRO A 445 3.57 -10.13 53.47
N ARG A 446 3.68 -10.07 54.81
CA ARG A 446 2.52 -10.28 55.69
C ARG A 446 1.45 -9.21 55.44
N LEU A 447 0.19 -9.66 55.29
CA LEU A 447 -0.97 -8.78 55.18
C LEU A 447 -1.13 -7.96 56.47
N ASP A 448 -1.28 -6.65 56.30
CA ASP A 448 -1.67 -5.69 57.33
C ASP A 448 -3.07 -5.15 56.98
N PRO A 449 -4.13 -5.55 57.72
CA PRO A 449 -5.51 -5.21 57.38
C PRO A 449 -5.89 -3.76 57.70
N ALA A 450 -5.02 -2.99 58.37
CA ALA A 450 -5.29 -1.60 58.74
C ALA A 450 -5.10 -0.61 57.57
N ARG A 451 -4.58 -1.08 56.43
CA ARG A 451 -4.21 -0.25 55.28
C ARG A 451 -4.72 -0.80 53.95
N PRO A 452 -4.92 0.06 52.94
CA PRO A 452 -5.36 -0.35 51.62
C PRO A 452 -4.18 -0.86 50.78
N TYR A 453 -4.49 -1.76 49.86
CA TYR A 453 -3.58 -2.31 48.86
C TYR A 453 -4.10 -1.97 47.46
N LEU A 454 -3.21 -1.94 46.47
CA LEU A 454 -3.65 -1.84 45.08
C LEU A 454 -4.04 -3.24 44.59
N ALA A 455 -5.33 -3.48 44.39
CA ALA A 455 -5.85 -4.76 43.92
C ALA A 455 -5.89 -4.82 42.40
N PHE A 456 -5.48 -5.97 41.85
CA PHE A 456 -5.55 -6.28 40.41
C PHE A 456 -6.69 -7.25 40.08
N GLY A 457 -7.52 -7.59 41.07
CA GLY A 457 -8.64 -8.52 40.94
C GLY A 457 -8.41 -9.84 41.67
N VAL A 458 -9.20 -10.85 41.30
CA VAL A 458 -9.09 -12.22 41.81
C VAL A 458 -8.72 -13.12 40.64
N ALA A 459 -7.59 -13.80 40.75
CA ALA A 459 -7.07 -14.69 39.72
C ALA A 459 -6.59 -16.01 40.35
N GLY A 460 -6.94 -17.14 39.73
CA GLY A 460 -6.57 -18.47 40.25
C GLY A 460 -7.06 -18.76 41.68
N GLY A 461 -8.14 -18.10 42.13
CA GLY A 461 -8.67 -18.21 43.48
C GLY A 461 -7.97 -17.34 44.54
N ASN A 462 -6.98 -16.53 44.13
CA ASN A 462 -6.28 -15.60 45.01
C ASN A 462 -6.66 -14.15 44.68
N ALA A 463 -6.84 -13.33 45.71
CA ALA A 463 -6.83 -11.88 45.57
C ALA A 463 -5.38 -11.42 45.34
N VAL A 464 -5.15 -10.76 44.21
CA VAL A 464 -3.84 -10.27 43.80
C VAL A 464 -3.73 -8.80 44.20
N LEU A 465 -2.82 -8.53 45.12
CA LEU A 465 -2.62 -7.23 45.74
C LEU A 465 -1.20 -6.75 45.51
N TRP A 466 -0.98 -5.44 45.55
CA TRP A 466 0.35 -4.84 45.53
C TRP A 466 0.50 -3.87 46.69
N ASP A 467 1.54 -4.08 47.48
CA ASP A 467 1.78 -3.34 48.70
C ASP A 467 2.74 -2.18 48.45
N ARG A 468 2.24 -0.97 48.69
CA ARG A 468 2.99 0.28 48.53
C ARG A 468 4.28 0.33 49.34
N ARG A 469 4.28 -0.28 50.54
CA ARG A 469 5.43 -0.19 51.46
C ARG A 469 6.56 -1.12 51.08
N SER A 470 6.24 -2.39 50.83
CA SER A 470 7.24 -3.38 50.38
C SER A 470 7.61 -3.18 48.91
N GLY A 471 6.76 -2.52 48.12
CA GLY A 471 6.99 -2.32 46.68
C GLY A 471 6.87 -3.62 45.90
N GLY A 472 6.08 -4.58 46.39
CA GLY A 472 5.95 -5.90 45.81
C GLY A 472 4.53 -6.47 45.95
N PRO A 473 4.25 -7.57 45.24
CA PRO A 473 2.95 -8.19 45.23
C PRO A 473 2.71 -9.00 46.52
N LEU A 474 1.43 -9.12 46.86
CA LEU A 474 0.90 -9.94 47.94
C LEU A 474 -0.29 -10.72 47.39
N LYS A 475 -0.25 -12.05 47.50
CA LYS A 475 -1.38 -12.91 47.11
C LYS A 475 -1.96 -13.56 48.34
N VAL A 476 -3.28 -13.47 48.48
CA VAL A 476 -4.02 -14.11 49.58
C VAL A 476 -5.25 -14.83 49.00
N PRO A 477 -5.66 -16.00 49.51
CA PRO A 477 -6.83 -16.69 48.98
C PRO A 477 -8.09 -15.84 49.08
N ALA A 478 -8.77 -15.64 47.96
CA ALA A 478 -9.96 -14.78 47.91
C ALA A 478 -11.10 -15.30 48.79
N GLY A 479 -11.19 -16.62 49.01
CA GLY A 479 -12.18 -17.20 49.92
C GLY A 479 -11.91 -16.94 51.42
N LYS A 480 -10.74 -16.41 51.78
CA LYS A 480 -10.32 -16.14 53.17
C LYS A 480 -10.20 -14.64 53.49
N VAL A 481 -10.56 -13.78 52.54
CA VAL A 481 -10.53 -12.32 52.70
C VAL A 481 -11.76 -11.69 52.06
N ARG A 482 -12.24 -10.58 52.62
CA ARG A 482 -13.23 -9.71 52.00
C ARG A 482 -12.52 -8.49 51.42
N LEU A 483 -12.75 -8.23 50.13
CA LEU A 483 -12.21 -7.09 49.42
C LEU A 483 -13.23 -5.95 49.46
N VAL A 484 -12.85 -4.82 50.06
CA VAL A 484 -13.71 -3.64 50.21
C VAL A 484 -13.08 -2.47 49.46
N PRO A 485 -13.74 -1.87 48.45
CA PRO A 485 -13.19 -0.73 47.73
C PRO A 485 -12.81 0.41 48.67
N ALA A 486 -11.60 0.96 48.48
CA ALA A 486 -11.09 2.09 49.23
C ALA A 486 -11.01 3.32 48.31
N ALA A 487 -11.42 4.49 48.80
CA ALA A 487 -11.40 5.71 48.01
C ALA A 487 -9.98 6.20 47.66
N SER A 488 -8.97 5.83 48.46
CA SER A 488 -7.57 6.21 48.23
C SER A 488 -6.60 5.31 49.00
N ALA A 489 -5.30 5.47 48.72
CA ALA A 489 -4.21 4.81 49.44
C ALA A 489 -4.06 5.22 50.92
N GLU A 490 -4.77 6.26 51.35
CA GLU A 490 -4.73 6.80 52.71
C GLU A 490 -5.97 6.46 53.53
N ALA A 491 -6.94 5.76 52.92
CA ALA A 491 -8.11 5.28 53.64
C ALA A 491 -7.72 4.39 54.82
N ARG A 492 -8.46 4.50 55.94
CA ARG A 492 -8.29 3.59 57.08
C ARG A 492 -9.15 2.36 56.87
N CYS A 493 -8.54 1.18 56.95
CA CYS A 493 -9.22 -0.11 56.80
C CYS A 493 -9.47 -0.76 58.17
N GLY A 494 -10.50 -1.59 58.29
CA GLY A 494 -10.78 -2.36 59.52
C GLY A 494 -11.70 -1.68 60.53
N ARG A 495 -12.92 -1.29 60.10
CA ARG A 495 -14.01 -0.99 61.05
C ARG A 495 -14.84 -2.22 61.36
#